data_AF-A0AAV4H3A7-F1
#
_entry.id   AF-A0AAV4H3A7-F1
#
_cell.length_a   1.000
_cell.length_b   1.000
_cell.length_c   1.000
_cell.angle_alpha   90.00
_cell.angle_beta   90.00
_cell.angle_gamma   90.00
#
_symmetry.space_group_name_H-M   'P 1'
#
loop_
_entity.id
_entity.type
_entity.pdbx_description
1 polymer ?
#
loop_
_entity_poly.entity_id
_entity_poly.type
_entity_poly.pdbx_seq_one_letter_code
_entity_poly.pdbx_strand_id
1 'polypeptide(L)'
;MSSPSEQNCNKHQRLVSSIVSSIMTEIVPHLEELKTTVAADHASFGVLLNTIMMRIEVLEKAITPSGGAPKRPPRGERKVGGGSPEGAAAAAEKNNEDFSQDKIKNAMLFCRRQWADSDEFRSRYLTKTIQDSFNLDDKVAKNPENSEARLLAEGSCFWRNHAAPQQKQEIREKYMRWKDERDRAQITSPLTTDNVITDDES
;
A
#
# COMPACT_ATOMS: atom_id res chain seq x y z
N MET A 1 24.18 63.70 43.62
CA MET A 1 22.78 63.72 43.16
C MET A 1 22.82 63.53 41.65
N SER A 2 22.34 62.42 41.12
CA SER A 2 22.39 62.14 39.66
C SER A 2 21.45 63.06 38.89
N SER A 3 21.88 63.47 37.70
CA SER A 3 21.11 64.39 36.85
C SER A 3 19.80 63.73 36.37
N PRO A 4 18.69 64.48 36.20
CA PRO A 4 17.45 63.97 35.62
C PRO A 4 17.64 63.27 34.24
N SER A 5 18.66 63.68 33.48
CA SER A 5 19.04 63.03 32.21
C SER A 5 19.62 61.62 32.40
N GLU A 6 20.44 61.42 33.44
CA GLU A 6 21.04 60.12 33.77
C GLU A 6 20.00 59.12 34.30
N GLN A 7 19.01 59.61 35.06
CA GLN A 7 17.91 58.75 35.54
C GLN A 7 16.99 58.29 34.40
N ASN A 8 16.72 59.14 33.42
CA ASN A 8 15.91 58.78 32.26
C ASN A 8 16.63 57.82 31.31
N CYS A 9 17.94 58.00 31.09
CA CYS A 9 18.77 57.08 30.32
C CYS A 9 18.76 55.67 30.95
N ASN A 10 18.92 55.58 32.27
CA ASN A 10 18.89 54.30 33.00
C ASN A 10 17.54 53.57 32.92
N LYS A 11 16.42 54.30 32.94
CA LYS A 11 15.08 53.69 32.80
C LYS A 11 14.85 53.12 31.39
N HIS A 12 15.27 53.85 30.36
CA HIS A 12 15.17 53.39 28.98
C HIS A 12 16.06 52.15 28.74
N GLN A 13 17.28 52.16 29.29
CA GLN A 13 18.19 51.02 29.20
C GLN A 13 17.63 49.77 29.89
N ARG A 14 16.97 49.91 31.04
CA ARG A 14 16.30 48.80 31.73
C ARG A 14 15.10 48.27 30.95
N LEU A 15 14.30 49.16 30.35
CA LEU A 15 13.16 48.77 29.51
C LEU A 15 13.63 47.99 28.28
N VAL A 16 14.63 48.50 27.56
CA VAL A 16 15.22 47.83 26.40
C VAL A 16 15.81 46.48 26.80
N SER A 17 16.54 46.41 27.91
CA SER A 17 17.11 45.14 28.40
C SER A 17 16.02 44.13 28.77
N SER A 18 14.92 44.58 29.38
CA SER A 18 13.78 43.72 29.71
C SER A 18 13.09 43.18 28.46
N ILE A 19 12.90 44.02 27.44
CA ILE A 19 12.27 43.62 26.17
C ILE A 19 13.16 42.61 25.45
N VAL A 20 14.46 42.88 25.35
CA VAL A 20 15.43 41.96 24.75
C VAL A 20 15.46 40.64 25.50
N SER A 21 15.46 40.66 26.83
CA SER A 21 15.43 39.43 27.64
C SER A 21 14.13 38.64 27.44
N SER A 22 12.98 39.32 27.35
CA SER A 22 11.68 38.67 27.09
C SER A 22 11.66 38.02 25.71
N ILE A 23 12.12 38.74 24.67
CA ILE A 23 12.23 38.23 23.30
C ILE A 23 13.18 37.02 23.26
N MET A 24 14.33 37.09 23.92
CA MET A 24 15.27 35.98 23.98
C MET A 24 14.69 34.77 24.71
N THR A 25 13.87 34.97 25.73
CA THR A 25 13.28 33.87 26.51
C THR A 25 12.13 33.21 25.76
N GLU A 26 11.34 33.98 25.01
CA GLU A 26 10.17 33.45 24.29
C GLU A 26 10.52 32.92 22.89
N ILE A 27 11.36 33.63 22.13
CA ILE A 27 11.59 33.30 20.71
C ILE A 27 12.72 32.27 20.51
N VAL A 28 13.78 32.31 21.31
CA VAL A 28 14.94 31.41 21.13
C VAL A 28 14.57 29.93 21.28
N PRO A 29 13.74 29.51 22.26
CA PRO A 29 13.33 28.11 22.36
C PRO A 29 12.57 27.63 21.11
N HIS A 30 11.68 28.46 20.55
CA HIS A 30 10.95 28.12 19.32
C HIS A 30 11.88 28.02 18.10
N LEU A 31 12.93 28.84 18.03
CA LEU A 31 13.92 28.75 16.96
C LEU A 31 14.78 27.47 17.06
N GLU A 32 15.15 27.04 18.27
CA GLU A 32 15.87 25.78 18.47
C GLU A 32 14.97 24.56 18.19
N GLU A 33 13.67 24.62 18.52
CA GLU A 33 12.69 23.60 18.14
C GLU A 33 12.52 23.53 16.61
N LEU A 34 12.44 24.67 15.93
CA LEU A 34 12.38 24.71 14.46
C LEU A 34 13.66 24.14 13.81
N LYS A 35 14.82 24.40 14.40
CA LYS A 35 16.10 23.87 13.93
C LYS A 35 16.20 22.36 14.09
N THR A 36 15.71 21.81 15.21
CA THR A 36 15.71 20.36 15.45
C THR A 36 14.72 19.63 14.53
N THR A 37 13.54 20.19 14.28
CA THR A 37 12.57 19.65 13.32
C THR A 37 13.09 19.67 11.89
N VAL A 38 13.67 20.79 11.44
CA VAL A 38 14.30 20.87 10.11
C VAL A 38 15.48 19.89 9.96
N ALA A 39 16.28 19.68 11.02
CA ALA A 39 17.36 18.70 11.00
C ALA A 39 16.84 17.25 10.93
N ALA A 40 15.75 16.94 11.66
CA ALA A 40 15.10 15.64 11.60
C ALA A 40 14.46 15.36 10.23
N ASP A 41 13.86 16.37 9.60
CA ASP A 41 13.33 16.30 8.25
C ASP A 41 14.44 16.09 7.22
N HIS A 42 15.57 16.79 7.35
CA HIS A 42 16.75 16.58 6.50
C HIS A 42 17.32 15.17 6.62
N ALA A 43 17.43 14.64 7.84
CA ALA A 43 17.87 13.27 8.08
C ALA A 43 16.91 12.26 7.43
N SER A 44 15.61 12.47 7.60
CA SER A 44 14.56 11.64 6.98
C SER A 44 14.61 11.68 5.46
N PHE A 45 14.84 12.86 4.87
CA PHE A 45 15.03 13.03 3.43
C PHE A 45 16.29 12.33 2.92
N GLY A 46 17.39 12.39 3.66
CA GLY A 46 18.63 11.67 3.34
C GLY A 46 18.45 10.15 3.31
N VAL A 47 17.71 9.60 4.29
CA VAL A 47 17.36 8.17 4.32
C VAL A 47 16.49 7.79 3.12
N LEU A 48 15.51 8.63 2.76
CA LEU A 48 14.64 8.42 1.62
C LEU A 48 15.43 8.44 0.30
N LEU A 49 16.31 9.42 0.11
CA LEU A 49 17.18 9.51 -1.08
C LEU A 49 18.10 8.30 -1.21
N ASN A 50 18.76 7.88 -0.13
CA ASN A 50 19.61 6.69 -0.13
C ASN A 50 18.80 5.43 -0.49
N THR A 51 17.58 5.31 0.02
CA THR A 51 16.68 4.19 -0.29
C THR A 51 16.28 4.17 -1.77
N ILE A 52 15.94 5.34 -2.33
CA ILE A 52 15.62 5.48 -3.76
C ILE A 52 16.83 5.08 -4.61
N MET A 53 18.02 5.58 -4.28
CA MET A 53 19.25 5.26 -4.99
C MET A 53 19.57 3.75 -4.96
N MET A 54 19.47 3.11 -3.79
CA MET A 54 19.68 1.66 -3.70
C MET A 54 18.68 0.87 -4.55
N ARG A 55 17.40 1.29 -4.61
CA ARG A 55 16.39 0.63 -5.46
C ARG A 55 16.67 0.83 -6.94
N ILE A 56 17.16 2.00 -7.35
CA ILE A 56 17.60 2.24 -8.73
C ILE A 56 18.79 1.34 -9.08
N GLU A 57 19.79 1.24 -8.21
CA GLU A 57 20.97 0.38 -8.43
C GLU A 57 20.58 -1.11 -8.57
N VAL A 58 19.63 -1.59 -7.75
CA VAL A 58 19.10 -2.96 -7.85
C VAL A 58 18.36 -3.17 -9.17
N LEU A 59 17.56 -2.20 -9.61
CA LEU A 59 16.85 -2.26 -10.88
C LEU A 59 17.82 -2.23 -12.07
N GLU A 60 18.87 -1.42 -12.01
CA GLU A 60 19.92 -1.37 -13.04
C GLU A 60 20.70 -2.68 -13.13
N LYS A 61 21.04 -3.29 -11.98
CA LYS A 61 21.67 -4.63 -11.92
C LYS A 61 20.74 -5.74 -12.43
N ALA A 62 19.43 -5.62 -12.24
CA ALA A 62 18.45 -6.56 -12.77
C ALA A 62 18.23 -6.44 -14.29
N ILE A 63 18.61 -5.31 -14.89
CA ILE A 63 18.50 -5.05 -16.34
C ILE A 63 19.77 -5.48 -17.09
N THR A 64 20.92 -5.61 -16.43
CA THR A 64 22.12 -6.22 -17.03
C THR A 64 21.96 -7.74 -17.18
N PRO A 65 21.97 -8.31 -18.39
CA PRO A 65 21.81 -9.75 -18.59
C PRO A 65 23.14 -10.44 -18.34
N SER A 66 23.39 -10.87 -17.11
CA SER A 66 24.50 -11.80 -16.82
C SER A 66 23.97 -13.02 -16.07
N GLY A 67 23.99 -14.16 -16.76
CA GLY A 67 24.16 -15.48 -16.13
C GLY A 67 22.92 -16.23 -15.64
N GLY A 68 22.18 -16.85 -16.56
CA GLY A 68 21.70 -18.24 -16.45
C GLY A 68 20.85 -18.70 -15.25
N ALA A 69 19.52 -18.69 -15.42
CA ALA A 69 18.61 -19.69 -14.84
C ALA A 69 17.47 -19.98 -15.85
N PRO A 70 16.95 -21.22 -15.96
CA PRO A 70 16.33 -21.71 -17.18
C PRO A 70 14.93 -21.12 -17.41
N LYS A 71 14.78 -20.38 -18.52
CA LYS A 71 13.48 -19.98 -19.06
C LYS A 71 12.67 -21.23 -19.42
N ARG A 72 11.49 -21.39 -18.80
CA ARG A 72 10.46 -22.29 -19.33
C ARG A 72 10.14 -21.89 -20.77
N PRO A 73 10.00 -22.84 -21.72
CA PRO A 73 9.79 -22.52 -23.12
C PRO A 73 8.45 -21.79 -23.31
N PRO A 74 8.36 -20.84 -24.26
CA PRO A 74 7.12 -20.17 -24.57
C PRO A 74 6.14 -21.18 -25.17
N ARG A 75 4.99 -21.36 -24.50
CA ARG A 75 3.89 -22.17 -25.03
C ARG A 75 3.28 -21.40 -26.21
N GLY A 76 3.42 -21.99 -27.39
CA GLY A 76 3.22 -21.36 -28.70
C GLY A 76 1.93 -20.56 -28.89
N GLU A 77 2.08 -19.52 -29.69
CA GLU A 77 1.06 -18.63 -30.23
C GLU A 77 -0.11 -19.44 -30.82
N ARG A 78 -1.32 -19.21 -30.31
CA ARG A 78 -2.54 -19.57 -31.03
C ARG A 78 -2.90 -18.41 -31.95
N LYS A 79 -2.79 -18.68 -33.25
CA LYS A 79 -3.38 -17.99 -34.41
C LYS A 79 -4.54 -17.04 -34.04
N VAL A 80 -4.31 -15.75 -34.24
CA VAL A 80 -5.38 -14.75 -34.37
C VAL A 80 -5.97 -14.91 -35.78
N GLY A 81 -7.18 -15.45 -35.86
CA GLY A 81 -8.03 -15.37 -37.06
C GLY A 81 -8.80 -14.05 -37.02
N GLY A 82 -8.78 -13.31 -38.13
CA GLY A 82 -9.24 -11.93 -38.24
C GLY A 82 -10.74 -11.69 -38.20
N GLY A 83 -11.08 -10.41 -38.04
CA GLY A 83 -12.42 -9.83 -38.18
C GLY A 83 -12.36 -8.33 -37.88
N SER A 84 -12.75 -7.52 -38.86
CA SER A 84 -12.47 -6.09 -39.11
C SER A 84 -12.89 -5.07 -38.03
N PRO A 85 -12.30 -3.86 -38.02
CA PRO A 85 -12.69 -2.72 -37.20
C PRO A 85 -13.69 -1.81 -37.94
N GLU A 86 -14.75 -1.33 -37.28
CA GLU A 86 -15.44 -0.06 -37.60
C GLU A 86 -16.62 0.17 -36.65
N GLY A 87 -16.81 1.41 -36.21
CA GLY A 87 -18.13 1.85 -35.74
C GLY A 87 -18.18 2.76 -34.51
N ALA A 88 -17.72 3.99 -34.68
CA ALA A 88 -18.33 5.24 -34.21
C ALA A 88 -18.76 5.47 -32.74
N ALA A 89 -18.32 6.63 -32.27
CA ALA A 89 -18.63 7.30 -31.02
C ALA A 89 -20.13 7.47 -30.71
N ALA A 90 -20.46 7.43 -29.42
CA ALA A 90 -21.50 8.26 -28.84
C ALA A 90 -21.05 8.71 -27.44
N ALA A 91 -21.07 10.02 -27.23
CA ALA A 91 -20.64 10.69 -26.02
C ALA A 91 -21.67 10.60 -24.89
N ALA A 92 -21.14 10.78 -23.67
CA ALA A 92 -21.81 11.14 -22.41
C ALA A 92 -22.58 10.05 -21.68
N GLU A 93 -22.00 9.54 -20.58
CA GLU A 93 -22.52 9.76 -19.22
C GLU A 93 -21.56 9.27 -18.12
N LYS A 94 -21.66 9.94 -16.96
CA LYS A 94 -20.81 9.93 -15.77
C LYS A 94 -20.31 8.56 -15.25
N ASN A 95 -19.05 8.58 -14.78
CA ASN A 95 -18.50 7.78 -13.67
C ASN A 95 -18.86 6.29 -13.62
N ASN A 96 -18.23 5.51 -14.48
CA ASN A 96 -17.78 4.17 -14.11
C ASN A 96 -16.35 4.07 -14.62
N GLU A 97 -15.37 4.08 -13.71
CA GLU A 97 -14.03 3.64 -14.09
C GLU A 97 -14.19 2.22 -14.66
N ASP A 98 -13.97 2.06 -15.96
CA ASP A 98 -13.86 0.74 -16.58
C ASP A 98 -12.73 0.01 -15.85
N PHE A 99 -13.11 -0.86 -14.91
CA PHE A 99 -12.16 -1.68 -14.19
C PHE A 99 -11.44 -2.54 -15.22
N SER A 100 -10.16 -2.23 -15.46
CA SER A 100 -9.27 -3.08 -16.25
C SER A 100 -9.49 -4.56 -15.87
N GLN A 101 -9.52 -5.44 -16.88
CA GLN A 101 -9.72 -6.88 -16.70
C GLN A 101 -8.76 -7.47 -15.64
N ASP A 102 -7.55 -6.93 -15.53
CA ASP A 102 -6.58 -7.34 -14.52
C ASP A 102 -7.01 -6.97 -13.09
N LYS A 103 -7.63 -5.80 -12.89
CA LYS A 103 -8.20 -5.41 -11.58
C LYS A 103 -9.34 -6.35 -11.19
N ILE A 104 -10.19 -6.75 -12.15
CA ILE A 104 -11.28 -7.71 -11.92
C ILE A 104 -10.73 -9.07 -11.52
N LYS A 105 -9.71 -9.57 -12.23
CA LYS A 105 -9.06 -10.84 -11.92
C LYS A 105 -8.41 -10.83 -10.54
N ASN A 106 -7.73 -9.76 -10.17
CA ASN A 106 -7.07 -9.66 -8.87
C ASN A 106 -8.09 -9.54 -7.72
N ALA A 107 -9.18 -8.80 -7.91
CA ALA A 107 -10.27 -8.75 -6.93
C ALA A 107 -10.96 -10.12 -6.75
N MET A 108 -11.10 -10.90 -7.83
CA MET A 108 -11.59 -12.28 -7.75
C MET A 108 -10.63 -13.17 -6.95
N LEU A 109 -9.31 -13.07 -7.21
CA LEU A 109 -8.30 -13.83 -6.45
C LEU A 109 -8.27 -13.42 -4.97
N PHE A 110 -8.44 -12.13 -4.68
CA PHE A 110 -8.60 -11.62 -3.33
C PHE A 110 -9.84 -12.21 -2.65
N CYS A 111 -11.01 -12.14 -3.31
CA CYS A 111 -12.25 -12.74 -2.82
C CYS A 111 -12.08 -14.22 -2.50
N ARG A 112 -11.48 -14.96 -3.45
CA ARG A 112 -11.18 -16.39 -3.30
C ARG A 112 -10.34 -16.67 -2.06
N ARG A 113 -9.28 -15.90 -1.83
CA ARG A 113 -8.38 -16.10 -0.69
C ARG A 113 -9.05 -15.71 0.63
N GLN A 114 -9.74 -14.56 0.66
CA GLN A 114 -10.47 -14.10 1.84
C GLN A 114 -11.59 -15.08 2.26
N TRP A 115 -12.21 -15.78 1.30
CA TRP A 115 -13.20 -16.82 1.61
C TRP A 115 -12.63 -17.98 2.42
N ALA A 116 -11.36 -18.32 2.18
CA ALA A 116 -10.64 -19.38 2.88
C ALA A 116 -10.00 -18.89 4.19
N ASP A 117 -9.46 -17.67 4.19
CA ASP A 117 -8.69 -17.15 5.32
C ASP A 117 -9.54 -16.44 6.40
N SER A 118 -10.73 -15.95 6.04
CA SER A 118 -11.56 -15.11 6.93
C SER A 118 -12.99 -15.63 7.03
N ASP A 119 -13.29 -16.25 8.18
CA ASP A 119 -14.65 -16.68 8.52
C ASP A 119 -15.62 -15.49 8.61
N GLU A 120 -15.13 -14.33 9.04
CA GLU A 120 -15.91 -13.09 9.09
C GLU A 120 -16.25 -12.59 7.68
N PHE A 121 -15.31 -12.68 6.73
CA PHE A 121 -15.59 -12.35 5.34
C PHE A 121 -16.63 -13.31 4.75
N ARG A 122 -16.48 -14.61 5.00
CA ARG A 122 -17.40 -15.64 4.50
C ARG A 122 -18.81 -15.46 5.06
N SER A 123 -18.96 -15.25 6.37
CA SER A 123 -20.27 -15.13 7.02
C SER A 123 -21.11 -13.93 6.55
N ARG A 124 -20.47 -12.86 6.05
CA ARG A 124 -21.18 -11.69 5.50
C ARG A 124 -21.94 -11.99 4.20
N TYR A 125 -21.48 -12.95 3.41
CA TYR A 125 -22.02 -13.23 2.08
C TYR A 125 -22.63 -14.63 1.97
N LEU A 126 -22.26 -15.55 2.85
CA LEU A 126 -22.75 -16.92 2.83
C LEU A 126 -24.20 -16.99 3.31
N THR A 127 -25.10 -17.35 2.40
CA THR A 127 -26.50 -17.67 2.71
C THR A 127 -26.73 -19.17 2.55
N LYS A 128 -27.82 -19.69 3.13
CA LYS A 128 -28.20 -21.09 2.98
C LYS A 128 -28.33 -21.51 1.51
N THR A 129 -28.95 -20.66 0.68
CA THR A 129 -29.09 -20.89 -0.76
C THR A 129 -27.75 -20.99 -1.48
N ILE A 130 -26.77 -20.17 -1.08
CA ILE A 130 -25.42 -20.22 -1.65
C ILE A 130 -24.71 -21.50 -1.20
N GLN A 131 -24.84 -21.88 0.07
CA GLN A 131 -24.26 -23.11 0.60
C GLN A 131 -24.82 -24.36 -0.11
N ASP A 132 -26.13 -24.40 -0.34
CA ASP A 132 -26.77 -25.49 -1.08
C ASP A 132 -26.24 -25.55 -2.53
N SER A 133 -26.05 -24.40 -3.18
CA SER A 133 -25.48 -24.35 -4.52
C SER A 133 -24.02 -24.83 -4.58
N PHE A 134 -23.23 -24.63 -3.53
CA PHE A 134 -21.87 -25.16 -3.46
C PHE A 134 -21.83 -26.68 -3.37
N ASN A 135 -22.76 -27.27 -2.63
CA ASN A 135 -22.87 -28.72 -2.51
C ASN A 135 -23.28 -29.38 -3.85
N LEU A 136 -23.89 -28.63 -4.75
CA LEU A 136 -24.26 -29.06 -6.10
C LEU A 136 -23.22 -28.73 -7.18
N ASP A 137 -22.21 -27.89 -6.89
CA ASP A 137 -21.15 -27.54 -7.84
C ASP A 137 -20.05 -28.61 -7.80
N ASP A 138 -19.90 -29.38 -8.88
CA ASP A 138 -18.90 -30.46 -9.01
C ASP A 138 -17.47 -30.03 -8.65
N LYS A 139 -17.10 -28.76 -8.93
CA LYS A 139 -15.74 -28.27 -8.67
C LYS A 139 -15.51 -28.01 -7.19
N VAL A 140 -16.58 -27.76 -6.44
CA VAL A 140 -16.55 -27.60 -4.98
C VAL A 140 -16.73 -28.96 -4.30
N ALA A 141 -17.79 -29.69 -4.65
CA ALA A 141 -18.22 -30.93 -4.01
C ALA A 141 -17.19 -32.05 -4.07
N LYS A 142 -16.33 -32.08 -5.11
CA LYS A 142 -15.22 -33.05 -5.20
C LYS A 142 -14.12 -32.88 -4.14
N ASN A 143 -14.07 -31.73 -3.46
CA ASN A 143 -13.09 -31.47 -2.42
C ASN A 143 -13.65 -31.89 -1.05
N PRO A 144 -12.82 -32.43 -0.15
CA PRO A 144 -13.25 -32.77 1.20
C PRO A 144 -13.88 -31.59 1.93
N GLU A 145 -14.91 -31.86 2.73
CA GLU A 145 -15.53 -30.87 3.62
C GLU A 145 -14.48 -30.19 4.50
N ASN A 146 -14.62 -28.87 4.69
CA ASN A 146 -13.72 -28.02 5.48
C ASN A 146 -12.25 -27.97 5.01
N SER A 147 -11.91 -28.54 3.86
CA SER A 147 -10.57 -28.37 3.28
C SER A 147 -10.37 -26.96 2.74
N GLU A 148 -9.14 -26.44 2.83
CA GLU A 148 -8.79 -25.15 2.21
C GLU A 148 -9.10 -25.16 0.71
N ALA A 149 -8.84 -26.29 0.03
CA ALA A 149 -9.17 -26.47 -1.38
C ALA A 149 -10.67 -26.27 -1.67
N ARG A 150 -11.54 -26.78 -0.79
CA ARG A 150 -12.99 -26.57 -0.87
C ARG A 150 -13.34 -25.09 -0.66
N LEU A 151 -12.83 -24.46 0.39
CA LEU A 151 -13.10 -23.04 0.67
C LEU A 151 -12.64 -22.11 -0.47
N LEU A 152 -11.48 -22.39 -1.06
CA LEU A 152 -10.99 -21.67 -2.24
C LEU A 152 -11.87 -21.93 -3.48
N ALA A 153 -12.44 -23.12 -3.63
CA ALA A 153 -13.38 -23.42 -4.71
C ALA A 153 -14.72 -22.69 -4.50
N GLU A 154 -15.23 -22.69 -3.27
CA GLU A 154 -16.43 -21.96 -2.85
C GLU A 154 -16.29 -20.47 -3.12
N GLY A 155 -15.20 -19.82 -2.69
CA GLY A 155 -14.97 -18.40 -2.96
C GLY A 155 -14.91 -18.08 -4.47
N SER A 156 -14.37 -19.01 -5.27
CA SER A 156 -14.36 -18.87 -6.73
C SER A 156 -15.75 -19.07 -7.36
N CYS A 157 -16.58 -19.94 -6.79
CA CYS A 157 -17.95 -20.20 -7.21
C CYS A 157 -18.86 -19.01 -6.83
N PHE A 158 -18.75 -18.52 -5.59
CA PHE A 158 -19.41 -17.32 -5.11
C PHE A 158 -19.20 -16.14 -6.07
N TRP A 159 -17.94 -15.79 -6.35
CA TRP A 159 -17.64 -14.65 -7.22
C TRP A 159 -18.28 -14.78 -8.60
N ARG A 160 -18.23 -15.98 -9.20
CA ARG A 160 -18.69 -16.20 -10.57
C ARG A 160 -20.23 -16.27 -10.66
N ASN A 161 -20.86 -16.96 -9.72
CA ASN A 161 -22.25 -17.41 -9.87
C ASN A 161 -23.23 -16.73 -8.92
N HIS A 162 -22.77 -16.22 -7.76
CA HIS A 162 -23.67 -15.73 -6.70
C HIS A 162 -23.45 -14.27 -6.31
N ALA A 163 -22.23 -13.74 -6.50
CA ALA A 163 -21.90 -12.38 -6.11
C ALA A 163 -22.63 -11.37 -7.01
N ALA A 164 -23.53 -10.60 -6.39
CA ALA A 164 -24.23 -9.52 -7.05
C ALA A 164 -23.26 -8.42 -7.51
N PRO A 165 -23.62 -7.58 -8.51
CA PRO A 165 -22.75 -6.49 -8.97
C PRO A 165 -22.31 -5.55 -7.84
N GLN A 166 -23.19 -5.25 -6.89
CA GLN A 166 -22.90 -4.42 -5.72
C GLN A 166 -21.88 -5.09 -4.79
N GLN A 167 -22.03 -6.39 -4.50
CA GLN A 167 -21.08 -7.15 -3.70
C GLN A 167 -19.70 -7.23 -4.39
N LYS A 168 -19.68 -7.41 -5.71
CA LYS A 168 -18.43 -7.36 -6.50
C LYS A 168 -17.76 -5.98 -6.44
N GLN A 169 -18.54 -4.91 -6.35
CA GLN A 169 -18.02 -3.56 -6.17
C GLN A 169 -17.41 -3.37 -4.77
N GLU A 170 -18.14 -3.76 -3.71
CA GLU A 170 -17.63 -3.72 -2.33
C GLU A 170 -16.32 -4.50 -2.16
N ILE A 171 -16.25 -5.69 -2.76
CA ILE A 171 -15.05 -6.55 -2.68
C ILE A 171 -13.89 -5.93 -3.46
N ARG A 172 -14.16 -5.26 -4.60
CA ARG A 172 -13.15 -4.51 -5.33
C ARG A 172 -12.58 -3.36 -4.50
N GLU A 173 -13.43 -2.62 -3.80
CA GLU A 173 -13.01 -1.54 -2.91
C GLU A 173 -12.19 -2.06 -1.74
N LYS A 174 -12.61 -3.16 -1.11
CA LYS A 174 -11.82 -3.85 -0.08
C LYS A 174 -10.46 -4.30 -0.60
N TYR A 175 -10.41 -4.85 -1.81
CA TYR A 175 -9.15 -5.24 -2.45
C TYR A 175 -8.22 -4.05 -2.66
N MET A 176 -8.73 -2.90 -3.11
CA MET A 176 -7.90 -1.69 -3.27
C MET A 176 -7.34 -1.21 -1.94
N ARG A 177 -8.17 -1.15 -0.88
CA ARG A 177 -7.70 -0.78 0.47
C ARG A 177 -6.63 -1.75 0.99
N TRP A 178 -6.87 -3.05 0.85
CA TRP A 178 -5.91 -4.08 1.25
C TRP A 178 -4.59 -3.95 0.49
N LYS A 179 -4.66 -3.69 -0.82
CA LYS A 179 -3.48 -3.45 -1.65
C LYS A 179 -2.70 -2.23 -1.15
N ASP A 180 -3.38 -1.11 -0.91
CA ASP A 180 -2.75 0.13 -0.43
C ASP A 180 -2.15 -0.02 0.98
N GLU A 181 -2.79 -0.78 1.87
CA GLU A 181 -2.26 -1.14 3.19
C GLU A 181 -1.00 -2.00 3.07
N ARG A 182 -1.02 -3.01 2.20
CA ARG A 182 0.14 -3.87 1.98
C ARG A 182 1.31 -3.11 1.36
N ASP A 183 1.03 -2.27 0.37
CA ASP A 183 2.05 -1.46 -0.30
C ASP A 183 2.68 -0.47 0.70
N ARG A 184 1.90 0.10 1.63
CA ARG A 184 2.41 0.89 2.76
C ARG A 184 3.25 0.06 3.74
N ALA A 185 2.80 -1.13 4.12
CA ALA A 185 3.54 -2.02 5.03
C ALA A 185 4.89 -2.49 4.46
N GLN A 186 4.98 -2.64 3.13
CA GLN A 186 6.24 -2.94 2.43
C GLN A 186 7.21 -1.76 2.37
N ILE A 187 6.70 -0.53 2.52
CA ILE A 187 7.54 0.67 2.62
C ILE A 187 8.03 0.84 4.06
N THR A 188 7.21 0.47 5.07
CA THR A 188 7.53 0.68 6.49
C THR A 188 8.22 -0.50 7.17
N SER A 189 8.29 -1.69 6.58
CA SER A 189 9.10 -2.79 7.12
C SER A 189 10.58 -2.51 6.83
N PRO A 190 11.41 -2.18 7.84
CA PRO A 190 12.85 -2.11 7.63
C PRO A 190 13.34 -3.50 7.23
N LEU A 191 14.30 -3.57 6.32
CA LEU A 191 15.06 -4.77 6.01
C LEU A 191 15.66 -5.32 7.32
N THR A 192 14.97 -6.24 7.99
CA THR A 192 15.58 -7.11 8.98
C THR A 192 16.56 -7.98 8.22
N THR A 193 17.81 -7.56 8.26
CA THR A 193 18.96 -8.35 7.87
C THR A 193 19.09 -9.46 8.89
N ASP A 194 18.45 -10.60 8.63
CA ASP A 194 18.81 -11.87 9.25
C ASP A 194 20.17 -12.31 8.69
N ASN A 195 21.22 -11.60 9.10
CA ASN A 195 22.60 -12.11 9.12
C ASN A 195 22.96 -12.33 10.59
N VAL A 196 22.29 -13.28 11.24
CA VAL A 196 22.90 -13.97 12.37
C VAL A 196 23.88 -14.95 11.73
N ILE A 197 25.11 -14.46 11.50
CA ILE A 197 26.28 -15.32 11.34
C ILE A 197 26.40 -16.05 12.68
N THR A 198 26.00 -17.31 12.73
CA THR A 198 26.45 -18.21 13.77
C THR A 198 27.94 -18.43 13.52
N ASP A 199 28.78 -17.67 14.22
CA ASP A 199 30.19 -18.03 14.40
C ASP A 199 30.23 -19.27 15.30
N ASP A 200 30.13 -20.44 14.67
CA ASP A 200 30.54 -21.72 15.23
C ASP A 200 31.68 -22.22 14.36
N GLU A 201 32.91 -22.10 14.88
CA GLU A 201 34.09 -22.96 14.67
C GLU A 201 35.39 -22.16 14.89
N SER A 202 35.98 -22.29 16.08
CA SER A 202 37.39 -22.75 16.31
C SER A 202 37.81 -22.54 17.77
#